data_AF-A0A7W4ESL0-F1
#
_entry.id   AF-A0A7W4ESL0-F1
#
_cell.length_a   1.000
_cell.length_b   1.000
_cell.length_c   1.000
_cell.angle_alpha   90.00
_cell.angle_beta   90.00
_cell.angle_gamma   90.00
#
_symmetry.space_group_name_H-M   'P 1'
#
loop_
_entity.id
_entity.type
_entity.pdbx_description
1 polymer ?
#
loop_
_entity_poly.entity_id
_entity_poly.type
_entity_poly.pdbx_seq_one_letter_code
_entity_poly.pdbx_strand_id
1 'polypeptide(L)'
;MDKEVDDLLEGEELSRQDALKAEYAQKEAIVGNSERLNTIALDIIEHFEARQSVLSGKGMIVTMSRGIAADLYEKIVAYRPDWHSDDDAHGAIKVIITGSASDPDHLQPHIRNKQRVKAIEKRIKDPNDPLELVIVCDMWLTGFDVPNMHTMYLDKPLKGHNLMQAIARVNRVFPGKTGGLVVDYLGVAGALRDAISDYTQSGGRGAPQLDIAEAVAQMQMRYEVVRDLFGNFDYRQYFTAPTDQQLQIILDAEEYILGLEDGEKRLKQHVLELSKAFALVMPRPEALKIREEVALFQAVKARLEKVSSSAVVTDAEYRSALKQIVDKAIAPVGVVDVFEAAGLKKPELSILSDEFLAEIRHMERKNLAVEALQKLLADEIKLRFSRNYAKDTKFSDLLNQALTRYRNGTIEAAQVIEELINIGQQVRQTVESGVVDGLSEDEVIFYDALVENGSAREVLGDAQLRDIARVLLEQVRRDATIDWAERSNIQAKLRVNVKKTLAKYGYPPDQQALATDMVLEQAKRYGNEWSHKRAVYDAGDGASLLS
;
A
#
# COMPACT_ATOMS: atom_id res chain seq x y z
N MET A 1 47.72 -2.82 -1.43
CA MET A 1 47.11 -3.70 -0.41
C MET A 1 45.77 -3.10 0.00
N ASP A 2 44.88 -3.88 0.59
CA ASP A 2 43.60 -3.35 1.11
C ASP A 2 43.85 -2.50 2.36
N LYS A 3 43.07 -1.41 2.48
CA LYS A 3 43.31 -0.35 3.47
C LYS A 3 43.17 -0.86 4.91
N GLU A 4 42.28 -1.82 5.13
CA GLU A 4 42.05 -2.44 6.43
C GLU A 4 43.26 -3.25 6.93
N VAL A 5 44.04 -3.84 6.01
CA VAL A 5 45.29 -4.52 6.36
C VAL A 5 46.33 -3.47 6.75
N ASP A 6 46.46 -2.39 5.97
CA ASP A 6 47.39 -1.31 6.29
C ASP A 6 47.08 -0.65 7.66
N ASP A 7 45.80 -0.42 7.96
CA ASP A 7 45.32 0.11 9.24
C ASP A 7 45.59 -0.86 10.42
N LEU A 8 45.47 -2.18 10.22
CA LEU A 8 45.79 -3.20 11.24
C LEU A 8 47.29 -3.34 11.53
N LEU A 9 48.13 -2.90 10.60
CA LEU A 9 49.58 -2.98 10.72
C LEU A 9 50.16 -1.73 11.40
N GLU A 10 49.43 -0.61 11.47
CA GLU A 10 49.90 0.61 12.12
C GLU A 10 50.19 0.39 13.63
N GLY A 11 51.46 0.57 14.02
CA GLY A 11 51.90 0.49 15.43
C GLY A 11 52.33 -0.89 15.93
N GLU A 12 52.29 -1.93 15.09
CA GLU A 12 52.75 -3.29 15.41
C GLU A 12 54.25 -3.51 15.09
N GLU A 13 54.92 -4.44 15.78
CA GLU A 13 56.30 -4.82 15.48
C GLU A 13 56.42 -5.47 14.09
N LEU A 14 57.52 -5.21 13.36
CA LEU A 14 57.77 -5.71 11.99
C LEU A 14 57.54 -7.21 11.82
N SER A 15 57.95 -8.03 12.80
CA SER A 15 57.76 -9.49 12.78
C SER A 15 56.28 -9.91 12.83
N ARG A 16 55.47 -9.15 13.57
CA ARG A 16 54.02 -9.36 13.72
C ARG A 16 53.27 -8.83 12.51
N GLN A 17 53.74 -7.74 11.91
CA GLN A 17 53.23 -7.22 10.64
C GLN A 17 53.39 -8.24 9.50
N ASP A 18 54.54 -8.88 9.38
CA ASP A 18 54.80 -9.87 8.33
C ASP A 18 53.95 -11.14 8.52
N ALA A 19 53.75 -11.58 9.77
CA ALA A 19 52.88 -12.70 10.08
C ALA A 19 51.41 -12.43 9.71
N LEU A 20 50.89 -11.23 10.04
CA LEU A 20 49.52 -10.83 9.70
C LEU A 20 49.31 -10.72 8.18
N LYS A 21 50.30 -10.18 7.45
CA LYS A 21 50.28 -10.14 5.97
C LYS A 21 50.24 -11.55 5.37
N ALA A 22 51.05 -12.47 5.89
CA ALA A 22 51.08 -13.85 5.43
C ALA A 22 49.75 -14.57 5.68
N GLU A 23 49.15 -14.40 6.87
CA GLU A 23 47.84 -14.95 7.19
C GLU A 23 46.74 -14.38 6.29
N TYR A 24 46.76 -13.07 6.04
CA TYR A 24 45.80 -12.42 5.14
C TYR A 24 45.95 -12.93 3.70
N ALA A 25 47.17 -13.02 3.17
CA ALA A 25 47.43 -13.54 1.83
C ALA A 25 47.00 -15.01 1.67
N GLN A 26 47.21 -15.83 2.70
CA GLN A 26 46.73 -17.22 2.70
C GLN A 26 45.21 -17.29 2.63
N LYS A 27 44.51 -16.47 3.42
CA LYS A 27 43.04 -16.39 3.38
C LYS A 27 42.55 -15.85 2.03
N GLU A 28 43.18 -14.81 1.50
CA GLU A 28 42.84 -14.24 0.20
C GLU A 28 42.96 -15.29 -0.91
N ALA A 29 44.02 -16.10 -0.91
CA ALA A 29 44.20 -17.16 -1.90
C ALA A 29 43.11 -18.25 -1.83
N ILE A 30 42.60 -18.54 -0.62
CA ILE A 30 41.50 -19.51 -0.43
C ILE A 30 40.16 -18.91 -0.87
N VAL A 31 39.87 -17.68 -0.43
CA VAL A 31 38.61 -16.98 -0.73
C VAL A 31 38.52 -16.67 -2.23
N GLY A 32 39.62 -16.20 -2.83
CA GLY A 32 39.74 -15.87 -4.25
C GLY A 32 39.98 -17.05 -5.18
N ASN A 33 39.87 -18.30 -4.70
CA ASN A 33 39.97 -19.47 -5.56
C ASN A 33 38.93 -19.42 -6.68
N SER A 34 39.36 -19.62 -7.94
CA SER A 34 38.50 -19.42 -9.11
C SER A 34 37.30 -20.38 -9.17
N GLU A 35 37.44 -21.63 -8.73
CA GLU A 35 36.33 -22.60 -8.70
C GLU A 35 35.29 -22.21 -7.64
N ARG A 36 35.77 -21.74 -6.48
CA ARG A 36 34.92 -21.19 -5.42
C ARG A 36 34.17 -19.96 -5.90
N LEU A 37 34.86 -18.98 -6.50
CA LEU A 37 34.23 -17.76 -7.03
C LEU A 37 33.21 -18.07 -8.13
N ASN A 38 33.47 -19.08 -8.96
CA ASN A 38 32.50 -19.53 -9.96
C ASN A 38 31.22 -20.08 -9.32
N THR A 39 31.35 -20.86 -8.25
CA THR A 39 30.22 -21.40 -7.48
C THR A 39 29.43 -20.28 -6.80
N ILE A 40 30.13 -19.32 -6.19
CA ILE A 40 29.52 -18.15 -5.54
C ILE A 40 28.82 -17.25 -6.56
N ALA A 41 29.41 -17.02 -7.74
CA ALA A 41 28.79 -16.24 -8.80
C ALA A 41 27.44 -16.83 -9.22
N LEU A 42 27.39 -18.15 -9.45
CA LEU A 42 26.16 -18.86 -9.79
C LEU A 42 25.11 -18.75 -8.68
N ASP A 43 25.51 -19.01 -7.43
CA ASP A 43 24.60 -18.91 -6.28
C ASP A 43 24.05 -17.48 -6.11
N ILE A 44 24.88 -16.45 -6.22
CA ILE A 44 24.46 -15.05 -6.16
C ILE A 44 23.44 -14.73 -7.26
N ILE A 45 23.69 -15.17 -8.51
CA ILE A 45 22.79 -14.93 -9.64
C ILE A 45 21.43 -15.59 -9.37
N GLU A 46 21.43 -16.90 -9.11
CA GLU A 46 20.21 -17.67 -8.89
C GLU A 46 19.42 -17.13 -7.69
N HIS A 47 20.11 -16.85 -6.60
CA HIS A 47 19.50 -16.32 -5.39
C HIS A 47 18.93 -14.92 -5.60
N PHE A 48 19.69 -14.02 -6.24
CA PHE A 48 19.25 -12.64 -6.48
C PHE A 48 18.05 -12.59 -7.42
N GLU A 49 18.07 -13.32 -8.53
CA GLU A 49 16.95 -13.38 -9.49
C GLU A 49 15.69 -13.96 -8.85
N ALA A 50 15.83 -15.02 -8.07
CA ALA A 50 14.70 -15.61 -7.36
C ALA A 50 14.09 -14.64 -6.34
N ARG A 51 14.91 -13.82 -5.68
CA ARG A 51 14.45 -12.79 -4.75
C ARG A 51 13.81 -11.60 -5.46
N GLN A 52 14.41 -11.13 -6.56
CA GLN A 52 13.86 -10.09 -7.43
C GLN A 52 12.54 -10.49 -8.09
N SER A 53 12.19 -11.78 -8.12
CA SER A 53 10.87 -12.22 -8.60
C SER A 53 9.72 -11.93 -7.61
N VAL A 54 10.06 -11.62 -6.36
CA VAL A 54 9.12 -11.46 -5.24
C VAL A 54 9.20 -10.07 -4.64
N LEU A 55 10.41 -9.55 -4.47
CA LEU A 55 10.68 -8.26 -3.87
C LEU A 55 11.68 -7.52 -4.73
N SER A 56 11.23 -6.45 -5.39
CA SER A 56 12.15 -5.55 -6.08
C SER A 56 13.06 -4.84 -5.09
N GLY A 57 14.35 -4.83 -5.37
CA GLY A 57 15.29 -3.93 -4.71
C GLY A 57 16.70 -4.08 -5.24
N LYS A 58 17.64 -3.61 -4.42
CA LYS A 58 19.06 -3.56 -4.76
C LYS A 58 19.86 -4.54 -3.90
N GLY A 59 21.00 -5.00 -4.41
CA GLY A 59 21.92 -5.86 -3.68
C GLY A 59 23.34 -5.31 -3.63
N MET A 60 24.07 -5.70 -2.59
CA MET A 60 25.49 -5.40 -2.42
C MET A 60 26.27 -6.68 -2.15
N ILE A 61 27.41 -6.84 -2.80
CA ILE A 61 28.33 -7.96 -2.61
C ILE A 61 29.60 -7.38 -1.98
N VAL A 62 29.98 -7.85 -0.80
CA VAL A 62 31.16 -7.40 -0.07
C VAL A 62 32.23 -8.47 -0.19
N THR A 63 33.32 -8.18 -0.90
CA THR A 63 34.41 -9.12 -1.15
C THR A 63 35.61 -8.82 -0.27
N MET A 64 36.41 -9.84 0.03
CA MET A 64 37.59 -9.73 0.89
C MET A 64 38.66 -8.77 0.33
N SER A 65 38.86 -8.78 -0.99
CA SER A 65 39.84 -7.92 -1.66
C SER A 65 39.34 -7.33 -2.98
N ARG A 66 40.08 -6.34 -3.48
CA ARG A 66 39.81 -5.70 -4.78
C ARG A 66 39.98 -6.63 -5.98
N GLY A 67 40.95 -7.55 -5.90
CA GLY A 67 41.15 -8.59 -6.93
C GLY A 67 39.94 -9.50 -7.02
N ILE A 68 39.51 -10.01 -5.86
CA ILE A 68 38.32 -10.86 -5.75
C ILE A 68 37.07 -10.14 -6.26
N ALA A 69 36.94 -8.84 -6.01
CA ALA A 69 35.82 -8.03 -6.52
C ALA A 69 35.73 -8.04 -8.05
N ALA A 70 36.86 -7.86 -8.72
CA ALA A 70 36.94 -7.86 -10.18
C ALA A 70 36.79 -9.28 -10.75
N ASP A 71 37.45 -10.28 -10.15
CA ASP A 71 37.33 -11.68 -10.58
C ASP A 71 35.88 -12.18 -10.47
N LEU A 72 35.19 -11.87 -9.36
CA LEU A 72 33.79 -12.23 -9.17
C LEU A 72 32.89 -11.52 -10.17
N TYR A 73 33.18 -10.26 -10.50
CA TYR A 73 32.46 -9.54 -11.56
C TYR A 73 32.59 -10.25 -12.91
N GLU A 74 33.79 -10.64 -13.30
CA GLU A 74 34.01 -11.37 -14.55
C GLU A 74 33.26 -12.70 -14.57
N LYS A 75 33.25 -13.45 -13.46
CA LYS A 75 32.46 -14.69 -13.36
C LYS A 75 30.97 -14.44 -13.51
N ILE A 76 30.42 -13.43 -12.83
CA ILE A 76 29.00 -13.09 -12.93
C ILE A 76 28.64 -12.69 -14.36
N VAL A 77 29.44 -11.82 -14.98
CA VAL A 77 29.22 -11.35 -16.36
C VAL A 77 29.35 -12.48 -17.37
N ALA A 78 30.21 -13.48 -17.13
CA ALA A 78 30.28 -14.66 -17.98
C ALA A 78 28.97 -15.46 -18.03
N TYR A 79 28.22 -15.52 -16.92
CA TYR A 79 26.89 -16.17 -16.86
C TYR A 79 25.73 -15.23 -17.18
N ARG A 80 25.91 -13.91 -17.04
CA ARG A 80 24.93 -12.86 -17.34
C ARG A 80 25.57 -11.70 -18.14
N PRO A 81 25.86 -11.91 -19.44
CA PRO A 81 26.51 -10.88 -20.26
C PRO A 81 25.68 -9.60 -20.40
N ASP A 82 24.36 -9.72 -20.31
CA ASP A 82 23.38 -8.62 -20.38
C ASP A 82 23.44 -7.68 -19.18
N TRP A 83 24.01 -8.10 -18.05
CA TRP A 83 24.17 -7.24 -16.87
C TRP A 83 25.35 -6.26 -17.01
N HIS A 84 26.28 -6.56 -17.91
CA HIS A 84 27.48 -5.76 -18.13
C HIS A 84 27.23 -4.52 -18.99
N SER A 85 28.03 -3.50 -18.75
CA SER A 85 28.22 -2.35 -19.63
C SER A 85 29.54 -1.69 -19.28
N ASP A 86 30.32 -1.30 -20.29
CA ASP A 86 31.52 -0.47 -20.09
C ASP A 86 31.17 0.96 -19.65
N ASP A 87 30.00 1.47 -20.06
CA ASP A 87 29.51 2.78 -19.66
C ASP A 87 28.92 2.74 -18.24
N ASP A 88 29.40 3.63 -17.37
CA ASP A 88 28.93 3.80 -15.99
C ASP A 88 27.49 4.31 -15.88
N ALA A 89 26.93 4.88 -16.95
CA ALA A 89 25.52 5.26 -17.00
C ALA A 89 24.58 4.05 -17.26
N HIS A 90 25.13 2.90 -17.65
CA HIS A 90 24.36 1.71 -18.03
C HIS A 90 24.85 0.45 -17.28
N GLY A 91 24.19 -0.69 -17.52
CA GLY A 91 24.48 -1.98 -16.88
C GLY A 91 23.76 -2.18 -15.54
N ALA A 92 23.51 -3.45 -15.23
CA ALA A 92 22.81 -3.90 -14.02
C ALA A 92 23.76 -4.24 -12.85
N ILE A 93 25.06 -4.38 -13.12
CA ILE A 93 26.09 -4.64 -12.11
C ILE A 93 27.34 -3.78 -12.29
N LYS A 94 27.89 -3.26 -11.18
CA LYS A 94 29.14 -2.46 -11.16
C LYS A 94 30.04 -2.81 -9.96
N VAL A 95 31.35 -2.81 -10.20
CA VAL A 95 32.37 -2.91 -9.13
C VAL A 95 32.75 -1.51 -8.65
N ILE A 96 32.81 -1.30 -7.34
CA ILE A 96 33.20 -0.06 -6.68
C ILE A 96 34.34 -0.35 -5.72
N ILE A 97 35.56 -0.05 -6.18
CA ILE A 97 36.81 -0.24 -5.45
C ILE A 97 37.66 1.01 -5.53
N THR A 98 38.58 1.15 -4.58
CA THR A 98 39.66 2.12 -4.65
C THR A 98 40.77 1.61 -5.57
N GLY A 99 41.56 2.53 -6.12
CA GLY A 99 42.74 2.12 -6.88
C GLY A 99 43.54 3.28 -7.44
N SER A 100 44.57 2.91 -8.18
CA SER A 100 45.64 3.74 -8.70
C SER A 100 46.07 3.26 -10.09
N ALA A 101 46.82 4.10 -10.81
CA ALA A 101 47.32 3.74 -12.14
C ALA A 101 48.36 2.60 -12.13
N SER A 102 48.89 2.24 -10.95
CA SER A 102 49.83 1.12 -10.77
C SER A 102 49.14 -0.22 -10.48
N ASP A 103 47.81 -0.23 -10.33
CA ASP A 103 47.07 -1.48 -10.11
C ASP A 103 47.01 -2.34 -11.39
N PRO A 104 46.87 -3.67 -11.26
CA PRO A 104 46.79 -4.58 -12.40
C PRO A 104 45.70 -4.21 -13.42
N ASP A 105 45.91 -4.58 -14.69
CA ASP A 105 45.04 -4.21 -15.82
C ASP A 105 43.56 -4.59 -15.60
N HIS A 106 43.28 -5.75 -15.01
CA HIS A 106 41.91 -6.22 -14.75
C HIS A 106 41.16 -5.34 -13.72
N LEU A 107 41.85 -4.56 -12.89
CA LEU A 107 41.23 -3.61 -11.96
C LEU A 107 40.93 -2.26 -12.61
N GLN A 108 41.67 -1.88 -13.66
CA GLN A 108 41.61 -0.55 -14.27
C GLN A 108 40.19 -0.15 -14.73
N PRO A 109 39.37 -1.02 -15.33
CA PRO A 109 37.98 -0.68 -15.71
C PRO A 109 37.09 -0.27 -14.53
N HIS A 110 37.45 -0.69 -13.31
CA HIS A 110 36.66 -0.45 -12.11
C HIS A 110 37.16 0.74 -11.28
N ILE A 111 38.36 1.26 -11.57
CA ILE A 111 38.97 2.40 -10.88
C ILE A 111 38.38 3.69 -11.46
N ARG A 112 37.74 4.49 -10.59
CA ARG A 112 36.98 5.68 -10.98
C ARG A 112 37.31 6.87 -10.11
N ASN A 113 37.20 8.06 -10.70
CA ASN A 113 37.29 9.31 -9.94
C ASN A 113 36.03 9.56 -9.09
N LYS A 114 36.11 10.50 -8.15
CA LYS A 114 35.01 10.82 -7.22
C LYS A 114 33.70 11.18 -7.92
N GLN A 115 33.75 11.86 -9.07
CA GLN A 115 32.54 12.27 -9.80
C GLN A 115 31.81 11.05 -10.40
N ARG A 116 32.56 10.13 -11.02
CA ARG A 116 32.02 8.89 -11.60
C ARG A 116 31.44 7.98 -10.51
N VAL A 117 32.14 7.81 -9.39
CA VAL A 117 31.61 7.05 -8.24
C VAL A 117 30.29 7.65 -7.73
N LYS A 118 30.21 8.98 -7.62
CA LYS A 118 28.98 9.68 -7.20
C LYS A 118 27.82 9.51 -8.19
N ALA A 119 28.11 9.40 -9.48
CA ALA A 119 27.09 9.10 -10.49
C ALA A 119 26.51 7.69 -10.30
N ILE A 120 27.35 6.68 -10.07
CA ILE A 120 26.90 5.30 -9.79
C ILE A 120 26.14 5.24 -8.46
N GLU A 121 26.59 5.96 -7.45
CA GLU A 121 25.85 6.11 -6.18
C GLU A 121 24.44 6.65 -6.40
N LYS A 122 24.25 7.64 -7.29
CA LYS A 122 22.92 8.15 -7.61
C LYS A 122 22.05 7.08 -8.27
N ARG A 123 22.63 6.28 -9.17
CA ARG A 123 21.94 5.18 -9.87
C ARG A 123 21.46 4.12 -8.90
N ILE A 124 22.33 3.58 -8.05
CA ILE A 124 21.95 2.49 -7.13
C ILE A 124 20.93 2.95 -6.07
N LYS A 125 20.88 4.26 -5.76
CA LYS A 125 19.86 4.85 -4.88
C LYS A 125 18.49 5.02 -5.53
N ASP A 126 18.42 5.02 -6.87
CA ASP A 126 17.17 5.14 -7.61
C ASP A 126 16.54 3.74 -7.77
N PRO A 127 15.33 3.50 -7.21
CA PRO A 127 14.64 2.23 -7.38
C PRO A 127 14.34 1.87 -8.83
N ASN A 128 14.20 2.86 -9.72
CA ASN A 128 13.83 2.67 -11.12
C ASN A 128 15.04 2.56 -12.06
N ASP A 129 16.25 2.80 -11.58
CA ASP A 129 17.46 2.66 -12.41
C ASP A 129 17.76 1.17 -12.66
N PRO A 130 18.22 0.77 -13.86
CA PRO A 130 18.61 -0.60 -14.17
C PRO A 130 19.76 -1.17 -13.32
N LEU A 131 20.54 -0.34 -12.63
CA LEU A 131 21.62 -0.80 -11.76
C LEU A 131 21.04 -1.47 -10.51
N GLU A 132 21.22 -2.79 -10.39
CA GLU A 132 20.62 -3.59 -9.32
C GLU A 132 21.66 -4.13 -8.32
N LEU A 133 22.87 -4.44 -8.78
CA LEU A 133 23.93 -5.04 -7.97
C LEU A 133 25.21 -4.20 -7.96
N VAL A 134 25.85 -4.12 -6.80
CA VAL A 134 27.18 -3.51 -6.67
C VAL A 134 28.12 -4.44 -5.92
N ILE A 135 29.34 -4.60 -6.43
CA ILE A 135 30.42 -5.34 -5.76
C ILE A 135 31.37 -4.33 -5.13
N VAL A 136 31.65 -4.47 -3.84
CA VAL A 136 32.50 -3.56 -3.06
C VAL A 136 33.54 -4.34 -2.28
N CYS A 137 34.70 -3.72 -2.02
CA CYS A 137 35.67 -4.20 -1.04
C CYS A 137 35.54 -3.38 0.26
N ASP A 138 36.18 -2.20 0.30
CA ASP A 138 36.14 -1.30 1.46
C ASP A 138 35.16 -0.13 1.30
N MET A 139 34.83 0.22 0.06
CA MET A 139 33.95 1.34 -0.23
C MET A 139 32.51 1.01 0.20
N TRP A 140 31.79 2.03 0.64
CA TRP A 140 30.35 1.96 0.95
C TRP A 140 29.95 1.05 2.13
N LEU A 141 30.92 0.50 2.86
CA LEU A 141 30.66 -0.17 4.14
C LEU A 141 30.30 0.83 5.26
N THR A 142 30.84 2.05 5.18
CA THR A 142 30.59 3.14 6.13
C THR A 142 30.01 4.38 5.43
N GLY A 143 29.08 5.08 6.10
CA GLY A 143 28.52 6.36 5.64
C GLY A 143 27.60 6.32 4.41
N PHE A 144 27.52 5.20 3.69
CA PHE A 144 26.66 5.01 2.53
C PHE A 144 25.26 4.49 2.94
N ASP A 145 24.23 4.90 2.22
CA ASP A 145 22.84 4.58 2.57
C ASP A 145 21.99 4.37 1.31
N VAL A 146 21.41 3.17 1.18
CA VAL A 146 20.54 2.79 0.07
C VAL A 146 19.31 2.10 0.66
N PRO A 147 18.24 2.86 0.98
CA PRO A 147 17.09 2.30 1.70
C PRO A 147 16.44 1.08 1.04
N ASN A 148 16.37 1.06 -0.30
CA ASN A 148 15.82 -0.03 -1.11
C ASN A 148 16.78 -1.24 -1.28
N MET A 149 17.92 -1.26 -0.61
CA MET A 149 18.82 -2.42 -0.59
C MET A 149 18.25 -3.54 0.27
N HIS A 150 17.87 -4.67 -0.31
CA HIS A 150 17.22 -5.77 0.42
C HIS A 150 18.13 -6.97 0.69
N THR A 151 19.27 -7.07 -0.01
CA THR A 151 20.20 -8.21 0.13
C THR A 151 21.65 -7.74 0.19
N MET A 152 22.42 -8.35 1.09
CA MET A 152 23.87 -8.26 1.13
C MET A 152 24.48 -9.65 1.08
N TYR A 153 25.44 -9.83 0.19
CA TYR A 153 26.26 -11.02 0.08
C TYR A 153 27.62 -10.73 0.73
N LEU A 154 28.00 -11.50 1.74
CA LEU A 154 29.25 -11.34 2.47
C LEU A 154 30.22 -12.45 2.07
N ASP A 155 31.28 -12.03 1.37
CA ASP A 155 32.47 -12.83 1.07
C ASP A 155 33.74 -12.14 1.61
N LYS A 156 33.61 -11.53 2.80
CA LYS A 156 34.68 -10.86 3.54
C LYS A 156 34.61 -11.24 5.02
N PRO A 157 35.73 -11.62 5.67
CA PRO A 157 35.75 -11.95 7.09
C PRO A 157 35.61 -10.68 7.94
N LEU A 158 34.37 -10.27 8.21
CA LEU A 158 34.03 -9.09 9.03
C LEU A 158 33.81 -9.49 10.50
N LYS A 159 34.18 -8.60 11.43
CA LYS A 159 33.99 -8.79 12.89
C LYS A 159 33.58 -7.49 13.59
N GLY A 160 32.98 -7.63 14.77
CA GLY A 160 32.67 -6.52 15.68
C GLY A 160 31.91 -5.38 15.01
N HIS A 161 32.39 -4.15 15.19
CA HIS A 161 31.73 -2.94 14.69
C HIS A 161 31.63 -2.90 13.15
N ASN A 162 32.65 -3.39 12.42
CA ASN A 162 32.64 -3.39 10.95
C ASN A 162 31.51 -4.28 10.41
N LEU A 163 31.30 -5.45 11.04
CA LEU A 163 30.20 -6.36 10.71
C LEU A 163 28.83 -5.72 10.98
N MET A 164 28.65 -5.09 12.15
CA MET A 164 27.40 -4.41 12.50
C MET A 164 27.10 -3.24 11.56
N GLN A 165 28.11 -2.45 11.20
CA GLN A 165 27.97 -1.33 10.27
C GLN A 165 27.60 -1.77 8.86
N ALA A 166 28.18 -2.88 8.38
CA ALA A 166 27.85 -3.45 7.08
C ALA A 166 26.41 -3.99 7.05
N ILE A 167 26.02 -4.82 8.02
CA ILE A 167 24.69 -5.45 8.05
C ILE A 167 23.57 -4.41 8.25
N ALA A 168 23.82 -3.37 9.05
CA ALA A 168 22.86 -2.29 9.25
C ALA A 168 22.44 -1.58 7.95
N ARG A 169 23.25 -1.64 6.88
CA ARG A 169 22.93 -1.05 5.57
C ARG A 169 21.71 -1.69 4.94
N VAL A 170 21.53 -2.99 5.11
CA VAL A 170 20.40 -3.74 4.53
C VAL A 170 19.16 -3.65 5.41
N ASN A 171 19.24 -3.16 6.65
CA ASN A 171 18.08 -3.08 7.55
C ASN A 171 17.42 -1.69 7.60
N ARG A 172 17.67 -0.83 6.61
CA ARG A 172 16.94 0.44 6.46
C ARG A 172 15.48 0.20 6.09
N VAL A 173 14.59 0.93 6.74
CA VAL A 173 13.15 0.92 6.43
C VAL A 173 12.93 1.54 5.05
N PHE A 174 12.20 0.84 4.20
CA PHE A 174 11.81 1.31 2.87
C PHE A 174 10.42 0.76 2.52
N PRO A 175 9.56 1.51 1.80
CA PRO A 175 8.25 1.03 1.41
C PRO A 175 8.30 -0.33 0.70
N GLY A 176 7.46 -1.27 1.15
CA GLY A 176 7.40 -2.63 0.60
C GLY A 176 8.50 -3.59 1.08
N LYS A 177 9.58 -3.10 1.70
CA LYS A 177 10.66 -3.92 2.24
C LYS A 177 10.33 -4.37 3.67
N THR A 178 10.29 -5.68 3.88
CA THR A 178 9.94 -6.30 5.16
C THR A 178 11.14 -6.55 6.06
N GLY A 179 12.34 -6.63 5.48
CA GLY A 179 13.60 -6.81 6.17
C GLY A 179 14.77 -6.95 5.20
N GLY A 180 15.98 -6.84 5.74
CA GLY A 180 17.21 -7.12 4.99
C GLY A 180 17.63 -8.59 5.13
N LEU A 181 18.10 -9.19 4.04
CA LEU A 181 18.72 -10.51 4.06
C LEU A 181 20.24 -10.38 3.91
N VAL A 182 20.97 -11.11 4.75
CA VAL A 182 22.42 -11.25 4.66
C VAL A 182 22.73 -12.70 4.32
N VAL A 183 23.41 -12.92 3.21
CA VAL A 183 23.91 -14.23 2.77
C VAL A 183 25.41 -14.26 3.05
N ASP A 184 25.86 -15.26 3.78
CA ASP A 184 27.22 -15.35 4.31
C ASP A 184 27.94 -16.58 3.75
N TYR A 185 29.02 -16.35 2.99
CA TYR A 185 29.81 -17.40 2.34
C TYR A 185 31.05 -17.84 3.15
N LEU A 186 31.32 -17.19 4.28
CA LEU A 186 32.51 -17.44 5.12
C LEU A 186 32.17 -17.87 6.56
N GLY A 187 30.90 -17.86 6.95
CA GLY A 187 30.46 -18.31 8.27
C GLY A 187 30.72 -17.29 9.38
N VAL A 188 30.53 -16.00 9.10
CA VAL A 188 30.54 -14.90 10.08
C VAL A 188 29.37 -14.93 11.07
N ALA A 189 28.42 -15.86 10.96
CA ALA A 189 27.29 -16.01 11.90
C ALA A 189 27.72 -16.06 13.39
N GLY A 190 28.86 -16.69 13.70
CA GLY A 190 29.44 -16.67 15.04
C GLY A 190 29.83 -15.25 15.49
N ALA A 191 30.62 -14.56 14.67
CA ALA A 191 31.05 -13.18 14.91
C ALA A 191 29.88 -12.19 14.96
N LEU A 192 28.77 -12.48 14.26
CA LEU A 192 27.55 -11.70 14.31
C LEU A 192 26.85 -11.81 15.65
N ARG A 193 26.73 -13.03 16.19
CA ARG A 193 26.15 -13.24 17.53
C ARG A 193 26.96 -12.50 18.60
N ASP A 194 28.28 -12.59 18.52
CA ASP A 194 29.18 -11.89 19.44
C ASP A 194 28.99 -10.36 19.34
N ALA A 195 28.99 -9.82 18.12
CA ALA A 195 28.82 -8.38 17.89
C ALA A 195 27.44 -7.84 18.32
N ILE A 196 26.36 -8.62 18.16
CA ILE A 196 25.02 -8.27 18.64
C ILE A 196 24.96 -8.33 20.18
N SER A 197 25.60 -9.32 20.80
CA SER A 197 25.71 -9.42 22.25
C SER A 197 26.41 -8.17 22.83
N ASP A 198 27.53 -7.76 22.25
CA ASP A 198 28.26 -6.56 22.69
C ASP A 198 27.43 -5.28 22.52
N TYR A 199 26.67 -5.17 21.42
CA TYR A 199 25.80 -4.02 21.14
C TYR A 199 24.59 -3.94 22.10
N THR A 200 23.95 -5.08 22.39
CA THR A 200 22.80 -5.15 23.30
C THR A 200 23.22 -4.91 24.76
N GLN A 201 24.37 -5.42 25.18
CA GLN A 201 24.96 -5.14 26.49
C GLN A 201 25.35 -3.66 26.66
N SER A 202 25.72 -2.98 25.56
CA SER A 202 26.04 -1.55 25.53
C SER A 202 24.81 -0.62 25.50
N GLY A 203 23.60 -1.14 25.73
CA GLY A 203 22.36 -0.36 25.80
C GLY A 203 21.58 -0.24 24.48
N GLY A 204 21.99 -0.96 23.43
CA GLY A 204 21.24 -1.09 22.18
C GLY A 204 19.95 -1.90 22.36
N ARG A 205 18.85 -1.46 21.73
CA ARG A 205 17.61 -2.25 21.65
C ARG A 205 17.60 -3.05 20.34
N GLY A 206 17.57 -4.38 20.44
CA GLY A 206 17.38 -5.30 19.33
C GLY A 206 17.43 -6.74 19.80
N ALA A 207 16.38 -7.52 19.57
CA ALA A 207 16.46 -8.97 19.72
C ALA A 207 17.39 -9.52 18.62
N PRO A 208 18.15 -10.61 18.87
CA PRO A 208 18.88 -11.28 17.82
C PRO A 208 17.92 -11.62 16.68
N GLN A 209 18.45 -11.41 15.48
CA GLN A 209 17.89 -11.70 14.16
C GLN A 209 16.97 -12.94 14.20
N LEU A 210 15.77 -12.83 13.60
CA LEU A 210 14.89 -13.98 13.36
C LEU A 210 15.74 -15.13 12.81
N ASP A 211 15.79 -16.24 13.55
CA ASP A 211 16.35 -17.47 13.03
C ASP A 211 15.61 -17.77 11.71
N ILE A 212 16.36 -18.11 10.65
CA ILE A 212 15.76 -18.49 9.38
C ILE A 212 14.75 -19.63 9.61
N ALA A 213 15.00 -20.52 10.56
CA ALA A 213 14.06 -21.56 10.97
C ALA A 213 12.76 -20.98 11.54
N GLU A 214 12.84 -19.92 12.36
CA GLU A 214 11.68 -19.22 12.89
C GLU A 214 10.92 -18.48 11.78
N ALA A 215 11.61 -17.82 10.86
CA ALA A 215 10.99 -17.16 9.70
C ALA A 215 10.25 -18.17 8.80
N VAL A 216 10.83 -19.36 8.57
CA VAL A 216 10.17 -20.47 7.87
C VAL A 216 8.94 -20.96 8.63
N ALA A 217 9.04 -21.16 9.94
CA ALA A 217 7.92 -21.61 10.77
C ALA A 217 6.77 -20.58 10.77
N GLN A 218 7.08 -19.28 10.88
CA GLN A 218 6.10 -18.22 10.77
C GLN A 218 5.44 -18.19 9.38
N MET A 219 6.22 -18.32 8.30
CA MET A 219 5.69 -18.40 6.94
C MET A 219 4.74 -19.59 6.78
N GLN A 220 5.11 -20.77 7.26
CA GLN A 220 4.29 -21.98 7.20
C GLN A 220 2.99 -21.83 8.00
N MET A 221 3.06 -21.31 9.23
CA MET A 221 1.87 -21.05 10.04
C MET A 221 0.91 -20.08 9.34
N ARG A 222 1.42 -18.99 8.75
CA ARG A 222 0.56 -18.05 8.00
C ARG A 222 -0.01 -18.69 6.73
N TYR A 223 0.76 -19.52 6.05
CA TYR A 223 0.30 -20.26 4.88
C TYR A 223 -0.84 -21.22 5.24
N GLU A 224 -0.73 -21.94 6.37
CA GLU A 224 -1.80 -22.80 6.88
C GLU A 224 -3.05 -22.01 7.23
N VAL A 225 -2.93 -20.87 7.92
CA VAL A 225 -4.08 -20.00 8.23
C VAL A 225 -4.80 -19.53 6.97
N VAL A 226 -4.06 -19.13 5.93
CA VAL A 226 -4.69 -18.73 4.65
C VAL A 226 -5.35 -19.92 3.98
N ARG A 227 -4.70 -21.09 3.94
CA ARG A 227 -5.30 -22.30 3.38
C ARG A 227 -6.59 -22.71 4.11
N ASP A 228 -6.58 -22.62 5.43
CA ASP A 228 -7.72 -22.96 6.27
C ASP A 228 -8.89 -21.98 6.07
N LEU A 229 -8.62 -20.72 5.71
CA LEU A 229 -9.68 -19.77 5.30
C LEU A 229 -10.42 -20.25 4.05
N PHE A 230 -9.74 -20.88 3.09
CA PHE A 230 -10.40 -21.47 1.92
C PHE A 230 -11.18 -22.74 2.27
N GLY A 231 -10.93 -23.38 3.42
CA GLY A 231 -11.73 -24.48 3.95
C GLY A 231 -12.02 -25.58 2.93
N ASN A 232 -13.30 -25.72 2.55
CA ASN A 232 -13.75 -26.74 1.59
C ASN A 232 -13.68 -26.28 0.13
N PHE A 233 -13.33 -25.02 -0.13
CA PHE A 233 -13.15 -24.52 -1.48
C PHE A 233 -11.85 -25.08 -2.06
N ASP A 234 -11.97 -25.95 -3.07
CA ASP A 234 -10.80 -26.51 -3.74
C ASP A 234 -10.21 -25.50 -4.73
N TYR A 235 -9.36 -24.61 -4.22
CA TYR A 235 -8.64 -23.65 -5.06
C TYR A 235 -7.54 -24.31 -5.91
N ARG A 236 -7.17 -25.58 -5.65
CA ARG A 236 -6.05 -26.24 -6.36
C ARG A 236 -6.36 -26.51 -7.83
N GLN A 237 -7.64 -26.61 -8.19
CA GLN A 237 -8.08 -26.71 -9.58
C GLN A 237 -7.56 -25.55 -10.45
N TYR A 238 -7.23 -24.39 -9.86
CA TYR A 238 -6.62 -23.25 -10.54
C TYR A 238 -5.33 -23.62 -11.30
N PHE A 239 -4.47 -24.45 -10.70
CA PHE A 239 -3.15 -24.77 -11.25
C PHE A 239 -3.22 -25.72 -12.45
N THR A 240 -4.36 -26.39 -12.65
CA THR A 240 -4.59 -27.31 -13.77
C THR A 240 -5.61 -26.78 -14.79
N ALA A 241 -6.32 -25.70 -14.45
CA ALA A 241 -7.37 -25.14 -15.29
C ALA A 241 -6.82 -24.32 -16.48
N PRO A 242 -7.52 -24.31 -17.62
CA PRO A 242 -7.21 -23.39 -18.71
C PRO A 242 -7.48 -21.93 -18.31
N THR A 243 -6.84 -20.98 -18.99
CA THR A 243 -6.82 -19.56 -18.62
C THR A 243 -8.21 -18.92 -18.50
N ASP A 244 -9.17 -19.35 -19.32
CA ASP A 244 -10.56 -18.91 -19.29
C ASP A 244 -11.31 -19.37 -18.02
N GLN A 245 -10.96 -20.55 -17.48
CA GLN A 245 -11.53 -21.08 -16.24
C GLN A 245 -10.80 -20.57 -14.99
N GLN A 246 -9.52 -20.22 -15.10
CA GLN A 246 -8.74 -19.65 -13.99
C GLN A 246 -9.38 -18.39 -13.41
N LEU A 247 -9.93 -17.52 -14.26
CA LEU A 247 -10.67 -16.35 -13.80
C LEU A 247 -11.92 -16.76 -13.01
N GLN A 248 -12.69 -17.73 -13.50
CA GLN A 248 -13.90 -18.20 -12.81
C GLN A 248 -13.56 -18.77 -11.43
N ILE A 249 -12.47 -19.52 -11.30
CA ILE A 249 -12.02 -20.07 -10.01
C ILE A 249 -11.64 -18.95 -9.03
N ILE A 250 -11.01 -17.88 -9.50
CA ILE A 250 -10.73 -16.71 -8.66
C ILE A 250 -12.04 -16.02 -8.21
N LEU A 251 -13.03 -15.92 -9.09
CA LEU A 251 -14.35 -15.35 -8.75
C LEU A 251 -15.13 -16.23 -7.77
N ASP A 252 -15.04 -17.56 -7.91
CA ASP A 252 -15.67 -18.50 -6.99
C ASP A 252 -14.97 -18.49 -5.63
N ALA A 253 -13.65 -18.31 -5.62
CA ALA A 253 -12.88 -18.07 -4.41
C ALA A 253 -13.31 -16.77 -3.71
N GLU A 254 -13.53 -15.69 -4.45
CA GLU A 254 -14.05 -14.43 -3.90
C GLU A 254 -15.43 -14.62 -3.29
N GLU A 255 -16.35 -15.24 -4.03
CA GLU A 255 -17.70 -15.54 -3.56
C GLU A 255 -17.67 -16.35 -2.26
N TYR A 256 -16.81 -17.38 -2.20
CA TYR A 256 -16.62 -18.20 -1.03
C TYR A 256 -16.10 -17.38 0.17
N ILE A 257 -15.03 -16.60 -0.02
CA ILE A 257 -14.44 -15.79 1.06
C ILE A 257 -15.41 -14.72 1.55
N LEU A 258 -16.16 -14.05 0.66
CA LEU A 258 -17.16 -13.05 1.03
C LEU A 258 -18.35 -13.66 1.80
N GLY A 259 -18.60 -14.96 1.66
CA GLY A 259 -19.60 -15.68 2.44
C GLY A 259 -19.16 -16.04 3.86
N LEU A 260 -17.89 -15.86 4.21
CA LEU A 260 -17.38 -16.15 5.56
C LEU A 260 -17.50 -14.93 6.48
N GLU A 261 -17.70 -15.18 7.78
CA GLU A 261 -17.67 -14.14 8.80
C GLU A 261 -16.31 -13.42 8.82
N ASP A 262 -16.35 -12.10 8.61
CA ASP A 262 -15.19 -11.23 8.43
C ASP A 262 -14.18 -11.73 7.38
N GLY A 263 -14.64 -12.55 6.41
CA GLY A 263 -13.77 -13.28 5.49
C GLY A 263 -12.83 -12.39 4.68
N GLU A 264 -13.36 -11.31 4.10
CA GLU A 264 -12.58 -10.32 3.34
C GLU A 264 -11.46 -9.72 4.19
N LYS A 265 -11.78 -9.24 5.39
CA LYS A 265 -10.83 -8.61 6.31
C LYS A 265 -9.76 -9.60 6.75
N ARG A 266 -10.16 -10.81 7.12
CA ARG A 266 -9.27 -11.90 7.55
C ARG A 266 -8.33 -12.33 6.43
N LEU A 267 -8.85 -12.52 5.21
CA LEU A 267 -8.03 -12.86 4.05
C LEU A 267 -7.01 -11.75 3.76
N LYS A 268 -7.46 -10.49 3.66
CA LYS A 268 -6.58 -9.34 3.40
C LYS A 268 -5.44 -9.26 4.42
N GLN A 269 -5.75 -9.45 5.70
CA GLN A 269 -4.74 -9.44 6.76
C GLN A 269 -3.76 -10.61 6.64
N HIS A 270 -4.25 -11.85 6.58
CA HIS A 270 -3.37 -13.03 6.63
C HIS A 270 -2.57 -13.23 5.35
N VAL A 271 -3.11 -12.88 4.18
CA VAL A 271 -2.35 -12.89 2.92
C VAL A 271 -1.26 -11.81 2.94
N LEU A 272 -1.50 -10.64 3.54
CA LEU A 272 -0.46 -9.63 3.73
C LEU A 272 0.66 -10.15 4.63
N GLU A 273 0.32 -10.74 5.78
CA GLU A 273 1.28 -11.31 6.73
C GLU A 273 2.09 -12.45 6.09
N LEU A 274 1.42 -13.36 5.37
CA LEU A 274 2.05 -14.43 4.60
C LEU A 274 3.01 -13.88 3.55
N SER A 275 2.58 -12.90 2.76
CA SER A 275 3.42 -12.29 1.71
C SER A 275 4.70 -11.69 2.29
N LYS A 276 4.61 -11.07 3.47
CA LYS A 276 5.78 -10.50 4.15
C LYS A 276 6.75 -11.59 4.62
N ALA A 277 6.24 -12.65 5.24
CA ALA A 277 7.05 -13.79 5.70
C ALA A 277 7.68 -14.53 4.51
N PHE A 278 6.91 -14.74 3.44
CA PHE A 278 7.36 -15.37 2.21
C PHE A 278 8.54 -14.62 1.56
N ALA A 279 8.46 -13.29 1.46
CA ALA A 279 9.54 -12.47 0.92
C ALA A 279 10.85 -12.55 1.75
N LEU A 280 10.76 -12.80 3.05
CA LEU A 280 11.94 -12.98 3.90
C LEU A 280 12.63 -14.34 3.64
N VAL A 281 11.84 -15.40 3.46
CA VAL A 281 12.31 -16.79 3.33
C VAL A 281 12.77 -17.12 1.91
N MET A 282 12.27 -16.43 0.89
CA MET A 282 12.70 -16.64 -0.50
C MET A 282 14.22 -16.41 -0.67
N PRO A 283 14.94 -17.32 -1.37
CA PRO A 283 14.44 -18.37 -2.27
C PRO A 283 14.50 -19.81 -1.72
N ARG A 284 14.41 -20.03 -0.41
CA ARG A 284 14.57 -21.38 0.17
C ARG A 284 13.55 -22.40 -0.36
N PRO A 285 13.88 -23.72 -0.37
CA PRO A 285 12.99 -24.77 -0.88
C PRO A 285 11.59 -24.77 -0.27
N GLU A 286 11.46 -24.41 1.02
CA GLU A 286 10.19 -24.33 1.73
C GLU A 286 9.29 -23.23 1.15
N ALA A 287 9.85 -22.08 0.76
CA ALA A 287 9.10 -21.01 0.12
C ALA A 287 8.78 -21.35 -1.34
N LEU A 288 9.75 -21.91 -2.09
CA LEU A 288 9.53 -22.29 -3.49
C LEU A 288 8.33 -23.26 -3.67
N LYS A 289 8.13 -24.18 -2.72
CA LYS A 289 6.99 -25.13 -2.72
C LYS A 289 5.61 -24.45 -2.69
N ILE A 290 5.48 -23.32 -2.02
CA ILE A 290 4.19 -22.62 -1.85
C ILE A 290 4.04 -21.40 -2.76
N ARG A 291 5.04 -21.11 -3.61
CA ARG A 291 5.11 -19.89 -4.43
C ARG A 291 3.85 -19.65 -5.26
N GLU A 292 3.34 -20.68 -5.93
CA GLU A 292 2.17 -20.56 -6.81
C GLU A 292 0.87 -20.35 -6.03
N GLU A 293 0.74 -20.98 -4.86
CA GLU A 293 -0.40 -20.76 -3.97
C GLU A 293 -0.39 -19.35 -3.36
N VAL A 294 0.78 -18.87 -2.91
CA VAL A 294 0.93 -17.49 -2.43
C VAL A 294 0.53 -16.50 -3.53
N ALA A 295 0.89 -16.76 -4.78
CA ALA A 295 0.50 -15.93 -5.92
C ALA A 295 -1.01 -15.89 -6.13
N LEU A 296 -1.68 -17.04 -6.06
CA LEU A 296 -3.15 -17.14 -6.14
C LEU A 296 -3.82 -16.38 -4.99
N PHE A 297 -3.35 -16.54 -3.75
CA PHE A 297 -3.91 -15.84 -2.61
C PHE A 297 -3.75 -14.32 -2.72
N GLN A 298 -2.61 -13.87 -3.24
CA GLN A 298 -2.39 -12.45 -3.56
C GLN A 298 -3.33 -11.95 -4.67
N ALA A 299 -3.64 -12.78 -5.66
CA ALA A 299 -4.61 -12.47 -6.71
C ALA A 299 -6.01 -12.22 -6.14
N VAL A 300 -6.51 -13.15 -5.32
CA VAL A 300 -7.82 -13.04 -4.64
C VAL A 300 -7.84 -11.79 -3.74
N LYS A 301 -6.79 -11.57 -2.94
CA LYS A 301 -6.67 -10.34 -2.11
C LYS A 301 -6.74 -9.07 -2.95
N ALA A 302 -5.94 -8.99 -4.02
CA ALA A 302 -5.83 -7.78 -4.84
C ALA A 302 -7.17 -7.42 -5.51
N ARG A 303 -7.95 -8.43 -5.91
CA ARG A 303 -9.28 -8.23 -6.46
C ARG A 303 -10.26 -7.74 -5.40
N LEU A 304 -10.32 -8.37 -4.22
CA LEU A 304 -11.12 -7.87 -3.08
C LEU A 304 -10.73 -6.44 -2.66
N GLU A 305 -9.48 -6.02 -2.82
CA GLU A 305 -9.06 -4.63 -2.55
C GLU A 305 -9.62 -3.64 -3.58
N LYS A 306 -9.52 -3.94 -4.87
CA LYS A 306 -10.12 -3.10 -5.93
C LYS A 306 -11.64 -3.03 -5.83
N VAL A 307 -12.26 -4.08 -5.32
CA VAL A 307 -13.69 -4.11 -5.05
C VAL A 307 -14.05 -3.05 -4.01
N SER A 308 -13.38 -3.06 -2.86
CA SER A 308 -13.70 -2.20 -1.71
C SER A 308 -13.39 -0.69 -1.86
N SER A 309 -12.52 -0.27 -2.80
CA SER A 309 -12.10 1.15 -2.92
C SER A 309 -12.77 1.88 -4.10
N SER A 310 -13.43 3.02 -3.83
CA SER A 310 -13.95 3.97 -4.84
C SER A 310 -12.97 5.10 -5.23
N ALA A 311 -11.80 5.15 -4.59
CA ALA A 311 -10.72 6.02 -5.02
C ALA A 311 -9.94 5.36 -6.16
N VAL A 312 -9.63 6.12 -7.21
CA VAL A 312 -8.42 5.91 -8.02
C VAL A 312 -7.24 6.07 -7.04
N VAL A 313 -6.90 4.99 -6.33
CA VAL A 313 -5.72 4.98 -5.48
C VAL A 313 -4.55 5.17 -6.42
N THR A 314 -3.82 6.26 -6.23
CA THR A 314 -2.58 6.53 -6.96
C THR A 314 -1.57 5.44 -6.63
N ASP A 315 -1.58 4.43 -7.48
CA ASP A 315 -0.63 3.39 -7.87
C ASP A 315 0.82 3.37 -7.39
N ALA A 316 1.35 4.36 -6.68
CA ALA A 316 2.78 4.49 -6.45
C ALA A 316 3.29 3.68 -5.24
N GLU A 317 2.50 3.53 -4.17
CA GLU A 317 3.04 3.04 -2.89
C GLU A 317 2.69 1.58 -2.57
N TYR A 318 1.57 1.07 -3.11
CA TYR A 318 1.11 -0.31 -2.87
C TYR A 318 1.67 -1.31 -3.92
N ARG A 319 2.15 -0.81 -5.07
CA ARG A 319 2.52 -1.61 -6.25
C ARG A 319 3.97 -2.11 -6.30
N SER A 320 4.86 -1.72 -5.39
CA SER A 320 6.28 -2.06 -5.58
C SER A 320 6.63 -3.50 -5.14
N ALA A 321 6.07 -4.00 -4.03
CA ALA A 321 6.44 -5.31 -3.49
C ALA A 321 5.46 -6.45 -3.84
N LEU A 322 4.23 -6.15 -4.24
CA LEU A 322 3.20 -7.18 -4.51
C LEU A 322 3.02 -7.47 -6.01
N LYS A 323 3.48 -6.55 -6.87
CA LYS A 323 3.15 -6.56 -8.29
C LYS A 323 3.90 -7.62 -9.08
N GLN A 324 5.07 -8.12 -8.65
CA GLN A 324 5.85 -9.04 -9.48
C GLN A 324 5.31 -10.48 -9.47
N ILE A 325 4.85 -10.97 -8.32
CA ILE A 325 4.18 -12.28 -8.21
C ILE A 325 2.82 -12.22 -8.90
N VAL A 326 2.04 -11.17 -8.61
CA VAL A 326 0.72 -10.91 -9.17
C VAL A 326 0.80 -10.67 -10.68
N ASP A 327 1.73 -9.86 -11.20
CA ASP A 327 1.87 -9.62 -12.65
C ASP A 327 2.31 -10.88 -13.39
N LYS A 328 3.19 -11.74 -12.84
CA LYS A 328 3.56 -13.00 -13.52
C LYS A 328 2.48 -14.08 -13.41
N ALA A 329 1.72 -14.12 -12.31
CA ALA A 329 0.65 -15.10 -12.12
C ALA A 329 -0.71 -14.68 -12.74
N ILE A 330 -0.94 -13.38 -12.93
CA ILE A 330 -2.20 -12.78 -13.42
C ILE A 330 -2.03 -12.09 -14.79
N ALA A 331 -0.81 -12.00 -15.35
CA ALA A 331 -0.56 -11.46 -16.71
C ALA A 331 -1.54 -11.96 -17.78
N PRO A 332 -2.00 -13.23 -17.78
CA PRO A 332 -2.96 -13.69 -18.78
C PRO A 332 -4.39 -13.18 -18.57
N VAL A 333 -4.77 -12.87 -17.32
CA VAL A 333 -6.18 -12.66 -16.93
C VAL A 333 -6.49 -11.18 -16.66
N GLY A 334 -5.49 -10.39 -16.28
CA GLY A 334 -5.68 -8.98 -15.91
C GLY A 334 -6.49 -8.82 -14.63
N VAL A 335 -6.37 -7.66 -13.99
CA VAL A 335 -7.19 -7.34 -12.82
C VAL A 335 -8.45 -6.61 -13.27
N VAL A 336 -9.46 -7.41 -13.59
CA VAL A 336 -10.80 -7.04 -14.09
C VAL A 336 -11.62 -6.33 -13.00
N ASP A 337 -12.36 -5.28 -13.36
CA ASP A 337 -13.23 -4.51 -12.45
C ASP A 337 -14.35 -5.39 -11.86
N VAL A 338 -14.90 -5.07 -10.68
CA VAL A 338 -16.01 -5.84 -10.05
C VAL A 338 -17.20 -5.94 -10.97
N PHE A 339 -17.53 -4.86 -11.68
CA PHE A 339 -18.66 -4.86 -12.60
C PHE A 339 -18.39 -5.82 -13.77
N GLU A 340 -17.20 -5.75 -14.37
CA GLU A 340 -16.80 -6.67 -15.44
C GLU A 340 -16.71 -8.12 -14.97
N ALA A 341 -16.20 -8.34 -13.76
CA ALA A 341 -16.09 -9.64 -13.09
C ALA A 341 -17.45 -10.27 -12.77
N ALA A 342 -18.43 -9.41 -12.47
CA ALA A 342 -19.81 -9.81 -12.28
C ALA A 342 -20.57 -9.90 -13.64
N GLY A 343 -19.93 -9.61 -14.77
CA GLY A 343 -20.55 -9.67 -16.10
C GLY A 343 -21.39 -8.44 -16.46
N LEU A 344 -21.28 -7.37 -15.69
CA LEU A 344 -21.97 -6.09 -15.90
C LEU A 344 -21.12 -5.14 -16.75
N LYS A 345 -21.74 -4.51 -17.76
CA LYS A 345 -21.14 -3.37 -18.45
C LYS A 345 -21.19 -2.16 -17.51
N LYS A 346 -20.09 -1.41 -17.36
CA LYS A 346 -20.09 -0.12 -16.65
C LYS A 346 -21.13 0.82 -17.28
N PRO A 347 -22.25 1.13 -16.62
CA PRO A 347 -23.23 2.03 -17.18
C PRO A 347 -22.92 3.46 -16.70
N GLU A 348 -22.77 4.40 -17.64
CA GLU A 348 -22.95 5.82 -17.33
C GLU A 348 -24.41 6.19 -17.62
N LEU A 349 -25.04 6.90 -16.67
CA LEU A 349 -26.34 7.60 -16.74
C LEU A 349 -27.64 6.84 -16.39
N SER A 350 -27.66 5.51 -16.20
CA SER A 350 -28.87 4.77 -15.76
C SER A 350 -28.57 3.67 -14.73
N ILE A 351 -27.90 4.06 -13.64
CA ILE A 351 -27.20 3.16 -12.70
C ILE A 351 -28.15 2.44 -11.72
N LEU A 352 -29.42 2.86 -11.66
CA LEU A 352 -30.49 2.26 -10.85
C LEU A 352 -31.74 2.00 -11.72
N SER A 353 -31.53 1.67 -12.99
CA SER A 353 -32.60 1.26 -13.89
C SER A 353 -33.20 -0.07 -13.43
N ASP A 354 -34.47 -0.30 -13.73
CA ASP A 354 -35.13 -1.55 -13.34
C ASP A 354 -34.48 -2.75 -14.04
N GLU A 355 -33.92 -2.55 -15.24
CA GLU A 355 -33.15 -3.56 -15.97
C GLU A 355 -31.86 -3.92 -15.24
N PHE A 356 -31.07 -2.94 -14.78
CA PHE A 356 -29.83 -3.20 -14.04
C PHE A 356 -30.07 -3.90 -12.70
N LEU A 357 -31.09 -3.47 -11.96
CA LEU A 357 -31.47 -4.10 -10.69
C LEU A 357 -31.94 -5.55 -10.90
N ALA A 358 -32.61 -5.83 -12.03
CA ALA A 358 -32.96 -7.19 -12.41
C ALA A 358 -31.73 -8.05 -12.75
N GLU A 359 -30.73 -7.50 -13.46
CA GLU A 359 -29.46 -8.20 -13.74
C GLU A 359 -28.75 -8.60 -12.44
N ILE A 360 -28.61 -7.68 -11.48
CA ILE A 360 -28.01 -7.97 -10.16
C ILE A 360 -28.79 -9.05 -9.41
N ARG A 361 -30.12 -9.00 -9.43
CA ARG A 361 -30.98 -10.00 -8.78
C ARG A 361 -30.72 -11.42 -9.31
N HIS A 362 -30.39 -11.55 -10.59
CA HIS A 362 -30.17 -12.84 -11.26
C HIS A 362 -28.72 -13.32 -11.30
N MET A 363 -27.77 -12.58 -10.72
CA MET A 363 -26.36 -13.02 -10.63
C MET A 363 -26.19 -14.36 -9.94
N GLU A 364 -25.29 -15.19 -10.46
CA GLU A 364 -24.95 -16.48 -9.85
C GLU A 364 -24.21 -16.30 -8.52
N ARG A 365 -23.21 -15.41 -8.49
CA ARG A 365 -22.38 -15.08 -7.32
C ARG A 365 -23.04 -13.98 -6.50
N LYS A 366 -23.77 -14.35 -5.45
CA LYS A 366 -24.61 -13.44 -4.68
C LYS A 366 -23.81 -12.54 -3.75
N ASN A 367 -22.75 -13.05 -3.12
CA ASN A 367 -21.92 -12.24 -2.24
C ASN A 367 -21.15 -11.18 -3.04
N LEU A 368 -20.67 -11.53 -4.24
CA LEU A 368 -20.09 -10.58 -5.18
C LEU A 368 -21.11 -9.51 -5.63
N ALA A 369 -22.37 -9.92 -5.87
CA ALA A 369 -23.46 -9.01 -6.21
C ALA A 369 -23.77 -8.00 -5.10
N VAL A 370 -23.80 -8.46 -3.83
CA VAL A 370 -23.96 -7.58 -2.65
C VAL A 370 -22.86 -6.52 -2.61
N GLU A 371 -21.61 -6.93 -2.78
CA GLU A 371 -20.48 -6.01 -2.70
C GLU A 371 -20.45 -5.00 -3.87
N ALA A 372 -20.79 -5.45 -5.09
CA ALA A 372 -20.93 -4.57 -6.24
C ALA A 372 -22.05 -3.51 -6.02
N LEU A 373 -23.20 -3.95 -5.51
CA LEU A 373 -24.35 -3.07 -5.25
C LEU A 373 -24.08 -2.12 -4.08
N GLN A 374 -23.42 -2.59 -3.01
CA GLN A 374 -22.95 -1.78 -1.89
C GLN A 374 -22.09 -0.62 -2.39
N LYS A 375 -21.06 -0.91 -3.21
CA LYS A 375 -20.15 0.09 -3.75
C LYS A 375 -20.89 1.12 -4.59
N LEU A 376 -21.71 0.62 -5.52
CA LEU A 376 -22.49 1.46 -6.43
C LEU A 376 -23.43 2.39 -5.66
N LEU A 377 -24.17 1.88 -4.67
CA LEU A 377 -25.06 2.69 -3.86
C LEU A 377 -24.30 3.72 -3.03
N ALA A 378 -23.19 3.33 -2.40
CA ALA A 378 -22.37 4.26 -1.63
C ALA A 378 -21.84 5.42 -2.50
N ASP A 379 -21.36 5.12 -3.71
CA ASP A 379 -20.86 6.13 -4.64
C ASP A 379 -22.00 7.02 -5.17
N GLU A 380 -23.16 6.45 -5.49
CA GLU A 380 -24.32 7.21 -5.97
C GLU A 380 -24.92 8.10 -4.87
N ILE A 381 -25.06 7.60 -3.64
CA ILE A 381 -25.50 8.38 -2.46
C ILE A 381 -24.57 9.58 -2.27
N LYS A 382 -23.26 9.34 -2.28
CA LYS A 382 -22.25 10.39 -2.13
C LYS A 382 -22.31 11.39 -3.28
N LEU A 383 -22.43 10.93 -4.53
CA LEU A 383 -22.50 11.79 -5.71
C LEU A 383 -23.74 12.70 -5.67
N ARG A 384 -24.92 12.12 -5.39
CA ARG A 384 -26.22 12.82 -5.42
C ARG A 384 -26.49 13.67 -4.19
N PHE A 385 -26.06 13.22 -3.02
CA PHE A 385 -26.41 13.83 -1.74
C PHE A 385 -25.22 14.41 -0.98
N SER A 386 -24.01 14.49 -1.55
CA SER A 386 -22.85 15.15 -0.91
C SER A 386 -23.19 16.51 -0.28
N ARG A 387 -24.03 17.30 -0.96
CA ARG A 387 -24.52 18.61 -0.51
C ARG A 387 -25.66 18.55 0.51
N ASN A 388 -26.39 17.45 0.61
CA ASN A 388 -27.55 17.28 1.48
C ASN A 388 -27.24 16.30 2.61
N TYR A 389 -26.78 16.82 3.74
CA TYR A 389 -26.43 16.06 4.93
C TYR A 389 -27.57 15.16 5.41
N ALA A 390 -28.81 15.64 5.38
CA ALA A 390 -29.97 14.88 5.85
C ALA A 390 -30.18 13.61 5.02
N LYS A 391 -30.24 13.75 3.68
CA LYS A 391 -30.41 12.61 2.76
C LYS A 391 -29.20 11.70 2.73
N ASP A 392 -27.98 12.26 2.72
CA ASP A 392 -26.73 11.51 2.77
C ASP A 392 -26.64 10.62 4.01
N THR A 393 -26.92 11.18 5.19
CA THR A 393 -26.92 10.44 6.46
C THR A 393 -27.99 9.35 6.46
N LYS A 394 -29.22 9.69 6.08
CA LYS A 394 -30.34 8.74 6.01
C LYS A 394 -30.02 7.52 5.14
N PHE A 395 -29.61 7.73 3.89
CA PHE A 395 -29.35 6.62 2.97
C PHE A 395 -28.08 5.86 3.32
N SER A 396 -27.05 6.55 3.83
CA SER A 396 -25.84 5.88 4.34
C SER A 396 -26.15 4.99 5.54
N ASP A 397 -26.99 5.45 6.47
CA ASP A 397 -27.39 4.67 7.64
C ASP A 397 -28.24 3.45 7.24
N LEU A 398 -29.21 3.62 6.32
CA LEU A 398 -29.99 2.50 5.79
C LEU A 398 -29.11 1.45 5.12
N LEU A 399 -28.17 1.88 4.29
CA LEU A 399 -27.18 1.02 3.63
C LEU A 399 -26.34 0.27 4.69
N ASN A 400 -25.76 0.99 5.65
CA ASN A 400 -24.94 0.40 6.69
C ASN A 400 -25.71 -0.57 7.58
N GLN A 401 -26.98 -0.30 7.89
CA GLN A 401 -27.82 -1.21 8.68
C GLN A 401 -28.11 -2.52 7.94
N ALA A 402 -28.46 -2.45 6.65
CA ALA A 402 -28.66 -3.63 5.81
C ALA A 402 -27.39 -4.49 5.75
N LEU A 403 -26.25 -3.85 5.52
CA LEU A 403 -24.94 -4.51 5.47
C LEU A 403 -24.49 -5.07 6.82
N THR A 404 -24.84 -4.41 7.93
CA THR A 404 -24.54 -4.93 9.28
C THR A 404 -25.31 -6.21 9.55
N ARG A 405 -26.59 -6.27 9.17
CA ARG A 405 -27.40 -7.50 9.28
C ARG A 405 -26.81 -8.62 8.41
N TYR A 406 -26.35 -8.30 7.20
CA TYR A 406 -25.67 -9.25 6.32
C TYR A 406 -24.39 -9.80 6.94
N ARG A 407 -23.47 -8.91 7.36
CA ARG A 407 -22.17 -9.28 7.93
C ARG A 407 -22.29 -10.12 9.20
N ASN A 408 -23.32 -9.85 10.01
CA ASN A 408 -23.61 -10.62 11.23
C ASN A 408 -24.39 -11.92 10.95
N GLY A 409 -24.65 -12.26 9.68
CA GLY A 409 -25.37 -13.47 9.29
C GLY A 409 -26.86 -13.47 9.67
N THR A 410 -27.44 -12.32 9.99
CA THR A 410 -28.88 -12.20 10.31
C THR A 410 -29.75 -12.41 9.08
N ILE A 411 -29.24 -12.07 7.90
CA ILE A 411 -29.92 -12.20 6.61
C ILE A 411 -28.96 -12.76 5.56
N GLU A 412 -29.50 -13.53 4.61
CA GLU A 412 -28.74 -14.14 3.52
C GLU A 412 -28.47 -13.14 2.39
N ALA A 413 -27.47 -13.41 1.55
CA ALA A 413 -27.08 -12.54 0.44
C ALA A 413 -28.26 -12.17 -0.49
N ALA A 414 -29.14 -13.13 -0.79
CA ALA A 414 -30.34 -12.87 -1.60
C ALA A 414 -31.29 -11.86 -0.95
N GLN A 415 -31.46 -11.90 0.38
CA GLN A 415 -32.33 -10.97 1.11
C GLN A 415 -31.71 -9.58 1.17
N VAL A 416 -30.39 -9.50 1.35
CA VAL A 416 -29.65 -8.23 1.37
C VAL A 416 -29.71 -7.56 0.02
N ILE A 417 -29.57 -8.31 -1.08
CA ILE A 417 -29.71 -7.78 -2.43
C ILE A 417 -31.07 -7.09 -2.58
N GLU A 418 -32.16 -7.70 -2.11
CA GLU A 418 -33.49 -7.05 -2.17
C GLU A 418 -33.57 -5.78 -1.32
N GLU A 419 -33.01 -5.78 -0.11
CA GLU A 419 -32.94 -4.57 0.72
C GLU A 419 -32.15 -3.45 0.03
N LEU A 420 -31.00 -3.77 -0.55
CA LEU A 420 -30.15 -2.82 -1.28
C LEU A 420 -30.84 -2.30 -2.54
N ILE A 421 -31.53 -3.17 -3.30
CA ILE A 421 -32.35 -2.76 -4.45
C ILE A 421 -33.43 -1.77 -4.03
N ASN A 422 -34.13 -2.05 -2.92
CA ASN A 422 -35.15 -1.14 -2.38
C ASN A 422 -34.55 0.20 -1.95
N ILE A 423 -33.36 0.21 -1.34
CA ILE A 423 -32.64 1.45 -1.00
C ILE A 423 -32.29 2.22 -2.29
N GLY A 424 -31.80 1.54 -3.32
CA GLY A 424 -31.54 2.14 -4.63
C GLY A 424 -32.78 2.78 -5.25
N GLN A 425 -33.93 2.09 -5.23
CA GLN A 425 -35.19 2.64 -5.72
C GLN A 425 -35.62 3.89 -4.92
N GLN A 426 -35.47 3.89 -3.60
CA GLN A 426 -35.76 5.07 -2.77
C GLN A 426 -34.82 6.25 -3.08
N VAL A 427 -33.53 5.99 -3.28
CA VAL A 427 -32.55 7.00 -3.71
C VAL A 427 -32.99 7.61 -5.03
N ARG A 428 -33.32 6.78 -6.02
CA ARG A 428 -33.78 7.22 -7.35
C ARG A 428 -35.06 8.06 -7.26
N GLN A 429 -36.08 7.56 -6.56
CA GLN A 429 -37.33 8.31 -6.36
C GLN A 429 -37.08 9.65 -5.67
N THR A 430 -36.16 9.70 -4.71
CA THR A 430 -35.83 10.95 -4.00
C THR A 430 -35.14 11.97 -4.90
N VAL A 431 -34.32 11.51 -5.85
CA VAL A 431 -33.71 12.37 -6.87
C VAL A 431 -34.75 12.86 -7.86
N GLU A 432 -35.60 11.97 -8.38
CA GLU A 432 -36.68 12.32 -9.33
C GLU A 432 -37.73 13.26 -8.70
N SER A 433 -38.01 13.10 -7.41
CA SER A 433 -38.97 13.93 -6.65
C SER A 433 -38.35 15.21 -6.07
N GLY A 434 -37.05 15.44 -6.25
CA GLY A 434 -36.27 16.49 -5.59
C GLY A 434 -36.65 17.93 -5.95
N VAL A 435 -37.60 18.12 -6.87
CA VAL A 435 -38.15 19.44 -7.21
C VAL A 435 -39.31 19.75 -6.26
N VAL A 436 -39.02 20.47 -5.17
CA VAL A 436 -40.06 21.06 -4.33
C VAL A 436 -40.48 22.39 -4.95
N ASP A 437 -41.72 22.46 -5.46
CA ASP A 437 -42.26 23.66 -6.11
C ASP A 437 -42.02 24.92 -5.27
N GLY A 438 -41.28 25.87 -5.86
CA GLY A 438 -41.03 27.20 -5.28
C GLY A 438 -39.83 27.29 -4.32
N LEU A 439 -38.99 26.27 -4.16
CA LEU A 439 -37.71 26.37 -3.43
C LEU A 439 -36.50 26.30 -4.38
N SER A 440 -35.43 27.03 -4.06
CA SER A 440 -34.13 26.86 -4.71
C SER A 440 -33.41 25.60 -4.20
N GLU A 441 -32.42 25.09 -4.94
CA GLU A 441 -31.64 23.90 -4.54
C GLU A 441 -31.06 24.01 -3.12
N ASP A 442 -30.54 25.19 -2.75
CA ASP A 442 -30.02 25.44 -1.41
C ASP A 442 -31.13 25.42 -0.34
N GLU A 443 -32.34 25.90 -0.66
CA GLU A 443 -33.47 25.92 0.27
C GLU A 443 -34.09 24.53 0.48
N VAL A 444 -34.14 23.70 -0.57
CA VAL A 444 -34.60 22.31 -0.51
C VAL A 444 -33.79 21.52 0.52
N ILE A 445 -32.50 21.79 0.62
CA ILE A 445 -31.61 21.08 1.54
C ILE A 445 -31.91 21.41 3.01
N PHE A 446 -32.22 22.67 3.34
CA PHE A 446 -32.67 23.04 4.69
C PHE A 446 -34.08 22.56 4.97
N TYR A 447 -34.95 22.55 3.96
CA TYR A 447 -36.28 21.96 4.06
C TYR A 447 -36.21 20.46 4.38
N ASP A 448 -35.34 19.70 3.69
CA ASP A 448 -35.12 18.27 3.94
C ASP A 448 -34.66 18.02 5.39
N ALA A 449 -33.73 18.83 5.90
CA ALA A 449 -33.27 18.74 7.30
C ALA A 449 -34.38 18.99 8.34
N LEU A 450 -35.44 19.73 7.98
CA LEU A 450 -36.60 20.00 8.83
C LEU A 450 -37.68 18.92 8.72
N VAL A 451 -37.83 18.30 7.54
CA VAL A 451 -38.88 17.31 7.25
C VAL A 451 -38.48 15.91 7.72
N GLU A 452 -37.18 15.60 7.75
CA GLU A 452 -36.69 14.26 8.12
C GLU A 452 -37.07 13.87 9.57
N ASN A 453 -37.50 14.81 10.41
CA ASN A 453 -37.80 14.59 11.83
C ASN A 453 -39.19 13.99 12.14
N GLY A 454 -39.98 13.57 11.14
CA GLY A 454 -41.28 12.94 11.38
C GLY A 454 -42.43 13.96 11.42
N SER A 455 -43.22 13.97 12.49
CA SER A 455 -44.53 14.66 12.58
C SER A 455 -44.49 16.18 12.33
N ALA A 456 -43.32 16.81 12.21
CA ALA A 456 -43.16 18.21 11.80
C ALA A 456 -43.94 18.54 10.50
N ARG A 457 -43.95 17.63 9.52
CA ARG A 457 -44.72 17.82 8.28
C ARG A 457 -46.23 17.78 8.51
N GLU A 458 -46.69 16.91 9.40
CA GLU A 458 -48.11 16.76 9.75
C GLU A 458 -48.62 17.92 10.63
N VAL A 459 -47.76 18.48 11.48
CA VAL A 459 -48.11 19.54 12.44
C VAL A 459 -48.05 20.94 11.81
N LEU A 460 -47.05 21.22 10.96
CA LEU A 460 -46.82 22.55 10.40
C LEU A 460 -47.24 22.68 8.93
N GLY A 461 -47.30 21.57 8.19
CA GLY A 461 -47.54 21.58 6.76
C GLY A 461 -46.37 22.11 5.92
N ASP A 462 -46.38 21.79 4.63
CA ASP A 462 -45.26 22.08 3.72
C ASP A 462 -45.01 23.58 3.52
N ALA A 463 -46.06 24.41 3.51
CA ALA A 463 -45.92 25.85 3.30
C ALA A 463 -45.10 26.52 4.41
N GLN A 464 -45.36 26.18 5.67
CA GLN A 464 -44.68 26.77 6.81
C GLN A 464 -43.24 26.24 6.94
N LEU A 465 -43.01 24.96 6.62
CA LEU A 465 -41.66 24.39 6.60
C LEU A 465 -40.78 25.01 5.50
N ARG A 466 -41.35 25.36 4.35
CA ARG A 466 -40.65 26.13 3.29
C ARG A 466 -40.20 27.50 3.79
N ASP A 467 -41.08 28.21 4.50
CA ASP A 467 -40.74 29.52 5.07
C ASP A 467 -39.65 29.42 6.15
N ILE A 468 -39.72 28.40 7.01
CA ILE A 468 -38.68 28.13 8.00
C ILE A 468 -37.34 27.84 7.31
N ALA A 469 -37.33 27.01 6.25
CA ALA A 469 -36.12 26.68 5.51
C ALA A 469 -35.45 27.92 4.90
N ARG A 470 -36.24 28.82 4.28
CA ARG A 470 -35.75 30.10 3.73
C ARG A 470 -35.11 30.98 4.80
N VAL A 471 -35.80 31.14 5.94
CA VAL A 471 -35.31 31.97 7.04
C VAL A 471 -34.03 31.39 7.64
N LEU A 472 -33.97 30.07 7.81
CA LEU A 472 -32.77 29.40 8.32
C LEU A 472 -31.60 29.54 7.34
N LEU A 473 -31.82 29.37 6.04
CA LEU A 473 -30.79 29.57 5.02
C LEU A 473 -30.22 31.00 5.06
N GLU A 474 -31.07 32.01 5.10
CA GLU A 474 -30.64 33.42 5.21
C GLU A 474 -29.86 33.68 6.50
N GLN A 475 -30.31 33.12 7.62
CA GLN A 475 -29.67 33.27 8.92
C GLN A 475 -28.29 32.62 8.94
N VAL A 476 -28.18 31.41 8.39
CA VAL A 476 -26.90 30.72 8.27
C VAL A 476 -25.96 31.48 7.33
N ARG A 477 -26.42 31.97 6.16
CA ARG A 477 -25.60 32.80 5.25
C ARG A 477 -25.10 34.10 5.92
N ARG A 478 -25.89 34.69 6.80
CA ARG A 478 -25.50 35.89 7.56
C ARG A 478 -24.42 35.59 8.59
N ASP A 479 -24.58 34.50 9.32
CA ASP A 479 -23.75 34.14 10.49
C ASP A 479 -22.50 33.30 10.12
N ALA A 480 -22.51 32.61 8.98
CA ALA A 480 -21.38 31.83 8.45
C ALA A 480 -20.28 32.76 7.91
N THR A 481 -19.23 32.95 8.72
CA THR A 481 -18.00 33.71 8.37
C THR A 481 -16.88 32.73 7.96
N ILE A 482 -15.76 33.23 7.41
CA ILE A 482 -14.60 32.39 7.07
C ILE A 482 -14.15 31.61 8.33
N ASP A 483 -13.98 30.29 8.19
CA ASP A 483 -13.60 29.33 9.24
C ASP A 483 -14.57 29.23 10.44
N TRP A 484 -15.84 29.61 10.27
CA TRP A 484 -16.82 29.54 11.38
C TRP A 484 -17.05 28.11 11.89
N ALA A 485 -16.82 27.10 11.04
CA ALA A 485 -16.95 25.68 11.38
C ALA A 485 -15.95 25.24 12.47
N GLU A 486 -14.86 25.97 12.71
CA GLU A 486 -13.88 25.66 13.77
C GLU A 486 -14.09 26.54 15.03
N ARG A 487 -15.00 27.53 14.97
CA ARG A 487 -15.20 28.52 16.03
C ARG A 487 -16.40 28.17 16.90
N SER A 488 -16.13 27.56 18.06
CA SER A 488 -17.15 27.13 19.04
C SER A 488 -18.14 28.23 19.44
N ASN A 489 -17.68 29.47 19.61
CA ASN A 489 -18.55 30.61 19.96
C ASN A 489 -19.56 30.95 18.86
N ILE A 490 -19.17 30.84 17.58
CA ILE A 490 -20.06 31.13 16.44
C ILE A 490 -21.07 30.00 16.28
N GLN A 491 -20.63 28.74 16.40
CA GLN A 491 -21.53 27.59 16.39
C GLN A 491 -22.58 27.65 17.51
N ALA A 492 -22.18 28.04 18.73
CA ALA A 492 -23.09 28.18 19.85
C ALA A 492 -24.14 29.28 19.59
N LYS A 493 -23.71 30.42 19.02
CA LYS A 493 -24.61 31.50 18.64
C LYS A 493 -25.59 31.07 17.54
N LEU A 494 -25.11 30.39 16.50
CA LEU A 494 -25.94 29.87 15.41
C LEU A 494 -26.95 28.83 15.93
N ARG A 495 -26.53 27.93 16.84
CA ARG A 495 -27.41 26.95 17.48
C ARG A 495 -28.56 27.61 18.24
N VAL A 496 -28.26 28.65 19.04
CA VAL A 496 -29.30 29.41 19.76
C VAL A 496 -30.26 30.12 18.79
N ASN A 497 -29.71 30.67 17.71
CA ASN A 497 -30.45 31.34 16.66
C ASN A 497 -31.42 30.39 15.94
N VAL A 498 -30.95 29.21 15.52
CA VAL A 498 -31.77 28.16 14.91
C VAL A 498 -32.89 27.72 15.86
N LYS A 499 -32.57 27.44 17.14
CA LYS A 499 -33.59 27.08 18.16
C LYS A 499 -34.67 28.14 18.32
N LYS A 500 -34.29 29.42 18.37
CA LYS A 500 -35.26 30.54 18.46
C LYS A 500 -36.16 30.60 17.23
N THR A 501 -35.60 30.40 16.04
CA THR A 501 -36.37 30.37 14.79
C THR A 501 -37.35 29.21 14.79
N LEU A 502 -36.93 27.99 15.11
CA LEU A 502 -37.81 26.82 15.21
C LEU A 502 -38.95 27.04 16.23
N ALA A 503 -38.64 27.58 17.41
CA ALA A 503 -39.64 27.88 18.43
C ALA A 503 -40.64 28.98 18.00
N LYS A 504 -40.17 30.02 17.31
CA LYS A 504 -41.02 31.11 16.80
C LYS A 504 -42.06 30.61 15.81
N TYR A 505 -41.70 29.65 14.97
CA TYR A 505 -42.58 29.08 13.96
C TYR A 505 -43.39 27.87 14.47
N GLY A 506 -43.35 27.57 15.77
CA GLY A 506 -44.16 26.51 16.37
C GLY A 506 -43.68 25.08 16.07
N TYR A 507 -42.39 24.90 15.75
CA TYR A 507 -41.83 23.57 15.50
C TYR A 507 -41.95 22.65 16.73
N PRO A 508 -42.34 21.37 16.57
CA PRO A 508 -42.58 20.45 17.68
C PRO A 508 -41.41 20.42 18.69
N PRO A 509 -41.64 20.75 19.98
CA PRO A 509 -40.58 20.89 20.98
C PRO A 509 -39.73 19.62 21.20
N ASP A 510 -40.35 18.45 21.02
CA ASP A 510 -39.73 17.13 21.10
C ASP A 510 -38.71 16.88 19.98
N GLN A 511 -38.88 17.51 18.82
CA GLN A 511 -38.01 17.35 17.65
C GLN A 511 -37.07 18.55 17.40
N GLN A 512 -37.25 19.67 18.11
CA GLN A 512 -36.43 20.88 17.95
C GLN A 512 -34.93 20.64 18.14
N ALA A 513 -34.54 19.78 19.09
CA ALA A 513 -33.14 19.50 19.36
C ALA A 513 -32.46 18.83 18.17
N LEU A 514 -33.08 17.78 17.62
CA LEU A 514 -32.56 17.00 16.51
C LEU A 514 -32.56 17.82 15.21
N ALA A 515 -33.65 18.56 14.94
CA ALA A 515 -33.73 19.50 13.82
C ALA A 515 -32.63 20.56 13.87
N THR A 516 -32.34 21.10 15.06
CA THR A 516 -31.27 22.08 15.23
C THR A 516 -29.92 21.48 14.86
N ASP A 517 -29.61 20.27 15.32
CA ASP A 517 -28.31 19.65 15.04
C ASP A 517 -28.16 19.29 13.56
N MET A 518 -29.23 18.79 12.90
CA MET A 518 -29.22 18.55 11.45
C MET A 518 -28.99 19.82 10.64
N VAL A 519 -29.67 20.93 10.99
CA VAL A 519 -29.49 22.23 10.33
C VAL A 519 -28.06 22.76 10.53
N LEU A 520 -27.44 22.52 11.68
CA LEU A 520 -26.06 22.93 11.95
C LEU A 520 -25.04 22.09 11.17
N GLU A 521 -25.20 20.77 11.09
CA GLU A 521 -24.34 19.92 10.27
C GLU A 521 -24.47 20.25 8.78
N GLN A 522 -25.70 20.52 8.33
CA GLN A 522 -25.97 21.01 6.99
C GLN A 522 -25.27 22.35 6.71
N ALA A 523 -25.34 23.28 7.66
CA ALA A 523 -24.65 24.56 7.58
C ALA A 523 -23.13 24.38 7.50
N LYS A 524 -22.53 23.47 8.29
CA LYS A 524 -21.08 23.21 8.28
C LYS A 524 -20.60 22.74 6.90
N ARG A 525 -21.35 21.86 6.23
CA ARG A 525 -21.02 21.40 4.86
C ARG A 525 -20.96 22.54 3.84
N TYR A 526 -21.79 23.57 4.00
CA TYR A 526 -21.86 24.73 3.11
C TYR A 526 -20.98 25.93 3.50
N GLY A 527 -20.47 25.95 4.73
CA GLY A 527 -19.76 27.10 5.31
C GLY A 527 -18.59 27.64 4.48
N ASN A 528 -17.93 26.76 3.72
CA ASN A 528 -16.76 27.10 2.91
C ASN A 528 -17.13 27.59 1.49
N GLU A 529 -18.25 27.15 0.92
CA GLU A 529 -18.68 27.61 -0.42
C GLU A 529 -19.30 29.01 -0.38
N TRP A 530 -20.07 29.32 0.66
CA TRP A 530 -20.67 30.65 0.83
C TRP A 530 -19.67 31.72 1.23
N SER A 531 -18.62 31.35 1.99
CA SER A 531 -17.53 32.26 2.33
C SER A 531 -16.68 32.62 1.09
N HIS A 532 -16.45 31.67 0.18
CA HIS A 532 -15.79 31.93 -1.10
C HIS A 532 -16.61 32.83 -2.05
N LYS A 533 -17.92 32.61 -2.20
CA LYS A 533 -18.78 33.51 -3.01
C LYS A 533 -18.81 34.95 -2.47
N ARG A 534 -18.72 35.12 -1.15
CA ARG A 534 -18.67 36.44 -0.49
C ARG A 534 -17.34 37.16 -0.74
N ALA A 535 -16.21 36.43 -0.72
CA ALA A 535 -14.89 36.99 -1.05
C ALA A 535 -14.77 37.46 -2.51
N VAL A 536 -15.47 36.81 -3.45
CA VAL A 536 -15.51 37.21 -4.86
C VAL A 536 -16.39 38.45 -5.08
N TYR A 537 -17.48 38.61 -4.32
CA TYR A 537 -18.34 39.81 -4.37
C TYR A 537 -17.66 41.05 -3.76
N ASP A 538 -16.98 40.91 -2.61
CA ASP A 538 -16.26 42.02 -1.96
C ASP A 538 -15.01 42.47 -2.75
N ALA A 539 -14.47 41.63 -3.63
CA ALA A 539 -13.35 41.99 -4.50
C ALA A 539 -13.78 42.71 -5.81
N GLY A 540 -15.07 42.67 -6.17
CA GLY A 540 -15.60 43.19 -7.43
C GLY A 540 -16.15 44.61 -7.40
N ASP A 541 -16.41 45.18 -6.21
CA ASP A 541 -17.09 46.49 -6.07
C ASP A 541 -16.14 47.68 -5.83
N GLY A 542 -14.84 47.49 -6.11
CA GLY A 542 -13.79 48.51 -5.94
C GLY A 542 -13.43 49.33 -7.18
N ALA A 543 -14.10 49.12 -8.32
CA ALA A 543 -13.75 49.79 -9.57
C ALA A 543 -14.98 50.18 -10.40
N SER A 544 -15.58 51.32 -10.08
CA SER A 544 -15.97 52.36 -11.05
C SER A 544 -16.92 53.36 -10.39
N LEU A 545 -16.39 54.53 -10.02
CA LEU A 545 -17.05 55.84 -10.08
C LEU A 545 -16.01 56.89 -9.67
N LEU A 546 -15.19 57.31 -10.64
CA LEU A 546 -14.70 58.68 -10.86
C LEU A 546 -13.72 58.66 -12.06
N SER A 547 -14.13 59.39 -13.10
CA SER A 547 -13.49 59.69 -14.41
C SER A 547 -13.17 58.51 -15.33
#